data_AF-A0A8T0FTL4-F1
#
_entry.id   AF-A0A8T0FTL4-F1
#
_cell.length_a   1.000
_cell.length_b   1.000
_cell.length_c   1.000
_cell.angle_alpha   90.00
_cell.angle_beta   90.00
_cell.angle_gamma   90.00
#
_symmetry.space_group_name_H-M   'P 1'
#
loop_
_entity.id
_entity.type
_entity.pdbx_description
1 polymer ?
#
loop_
_entity_poly.entity_id
_entity_poly.type
_entity_poly.pdbx_seq_one_letter_code
_entity_poly.pdbx_strand_id
1 'polypeptide(L)'
;MARQISDSNLAYKLRRGHKNLTSDADFDEKEDDKSTLQSTHRADFKTPPRISPPERGKRRELMERYLFEKISSDIAKYEFRPRSPPKYLSTTHEEFDVPGFDPDARMQPKFEHSLYSDPIITYWSENKQKIHGVTVPENPTGNFNTSMRFSKPVPEKWDNDPEF
;
A
#
# COMPACT_ATOMS: atom_id res chain seq x y z
N MET A 1 6.70 -60.26 72.54
CA MET A 1 5.98 -59.04 72.15
C MET A 1 5.99 -58.93 70.63
N ALA A 2 4.86 -59.19 69.97
CA ALA A 2 4.73 -59.05 68.52
C ALA A 2 4.30 -57.61 68.18
N ARG A 3 5.02 -56.93 67.29
CA ARG A 3 4.68 -55.58 66.84
C ARG A 3 3.62 -55.69 65.75
N GLN A 4 2.42 -55.15 65.99
CA GLN A 4 1.43 -54.92 64.95
C GLN A 4 1.92 -53.75 64.07
N ILE A 5 2.06 -54.00 62.77
CA ILE A 5 2.44 -52.99 61.79
C ILE A 5 1.14 -52.55 61.11
N SER A 6 0.85 -51.24 61.12
CA SER A 6 -0.35 -50.67 60.50
C SER A 6 -0.17 -50.53 58.99
N ASP A 7 -1.19 -50.94 58.22
CA ASP A 7 -1.24 -50.88 56.75
C ASP A 7 -1.28 -49.44 56.17
N SER A 8 -1.29 -48.42 57.03
CA SER A 8 -1.26 -46.99 56.68
C SER A 8 0.13 -46.42 56.46
N ASN A 9 1.22 -47.16 56.73
CA ASN A 9 2.57 -46.62 56.62
C ASN A 9 3.06 -46.59 55.15
N LEU A 10 3.14 -45.39 54.57
CA LEU A 10 3.64 -45.12 53.21
C LEU A 10 5.05 -45.73 52.98
N ALA A 11 5.93 -45.64 53.98
CA ALA A 11 7.29 -46.16 53.88
C ALA A 11 7.32 -47.69 53.74
N TYR A 12 6.34 -48.39 54.32
CA TYR A 12 6.20 -49.84 54.17
C TYR A 12 5.65 -50.21 52.78
N LYS A 13 4.67 -49.46 52.27
CA LYS A 13 4.10 -49.65 50.92
C LYS A 13 5.15 -49.43 49.82
N LEU A 14 5.99 -48.41 49.97
CA LEU A 14 7.04 -48.07 49.00
C LEU A 14 8.33 -48.90 49.17
N ARG A 15 8.46 -49.70 50.23
CA ARG A 15 9.66 -50.51 50.50
C ARG A 15 10.02 -51.45 49.34
N ARG A 16 9.03 -51.84 48.52
CA ARG A 16 9.20 -52.76 47.38
C ARG A 16 8.88 -52.13 46.01
N GLY A 17 8.60 -50.82 45.94
CA GLY A 17 8.15 -50.16 44.70
C GLY A 17 9.05 -49.01 44.25
N HIS A 18 9.19 -48.82 42.93
CA HIS A 18 9.80 -47.61 42.37
C HIS A 18 8.81 -46.46 42.43
N LYS A 19 9.21 -45.36 43.07
CA LYS A 19 8.43 -44.15 43.39
C LYS A 19 7.64 -43.49 42.24
N ASN A 20 7.87 -43.86 40.99
CA ASN A 20 7.24 -43.25 39.80
C ASN A 20 6.43 -44.26 38.96
N LEU A 21 6.29 -45.52 39.40
CA LEU A 21 5.63 -46.61 38.66
C LEU A 21 4.39 -47.15 39.38
N THR A 22 4.19 -46.77 40.64
CA THR A 22 2.94 -47.02 41.34
C THR A 22 1.91 -46.02 40.84
N SER A 23 0.78 -46.49 40.32
CA SER A 23 -0.38 -45.63 40.10
C SER A 23 -0.76 -45.03 41.45
N ASP A 24 -0.48 -43.74 41.62
CA ASP A 24 -0.65 -43.04 42.88
C ASP A 24 -2.09 -43.23 43.38
N ALA A 25 -2.22 -43.73 44.61
CA ALA A 25 -3.49 -43.95 45.30
C ALA A 25 -3.92 -42.66 46.05
N ASP A 26 -3.64 -41.51 45.47
CA ASP A 26 -4.05 -40.20 45.95
C ASP A 26 -5.04 -39.60 44.95
N PHE A 27 -6.23 -40.18 44.90
CA PHE A 27 -7.41 -39.52 44.33
C PHE A 27 -8.12 -38.82 45.49
N ASP A 28 -7.68 -37.59 45.79
CA ASP A 28 -8.51 -36.63 46.51
C ASP A 28 -9.38 -35.90 45.48
N GLU A 29 -10.29 -36.63 44.85
CA GLU A 29 -11.37 -36.11 44.03
C GLU A 29 -12.48 -37.16 44.00
N LYS A 30 -13.73 -36.71 44.17
CA LYS A 30 -14.92 -37.55 44.17
C LYS A 30 -15.10 -38.20 42.79
N GLU A 31 -14.38 -39.28 42.52
CA GLU A 31 -14.58 -40.14 41.36
C GLU A 31 -14.95 -41.54 41.83
N ASP A 32 -16.25 -41.83 41.73
CA ASP A 32 -16.92 -43.12 41.68
C ASP A 32 -16.02 -44.37 41.80
N ASP A 33 -15.87 -44.89 43.03
CA ASP A 33 -15.66 -46.28 43.52
C ASP A 33 -15.31 -47.45 42.56
N LYS A 34 -14.54 -47.24 41.48
CA LYS A 34 -14.09 -48.30 40.56
C LYS A 34 -12.73 -47.97 39.92
N SER A 35 -11.69 -47.76 40.71
CA SER A 35 -10.29 -47.95 40.27
C SER A 35 -10.02 -49.43 40.01
N THR A 36 -10.68 -49.96 38.99
CA THR A 36 -10.60 -51.36 38.60
C THR A 36 -9.29 -51.54 37.85
N LEU A 37 -8.42 -52.43 38.34
CA LEU A 37 -7.22 -52.88 37.63
C LEU A 37 -7.56 -53.14 36.16
N GLN A 38 -7.10 -52.25 35.27
CA GLN A 38 -7.36 -52.36 33.84
C GLN A 38 -6.38 -53.39 33.26
N SER A 39 -6.88 -54.59 32.99
CA SER A 39 -6.18 -55.57 32.15
C SER A 39 -6.04 -55.01 30.72
N THR A 40 -4.96 -55.37 30.03
CA THR A 40 -4.73 -55.03 28.60
C THR A 40 -5.95 -55.34 27.74
N HIS A 41 -6.59 -56.49 27.99
CA HIS A 41 -7.83 -56.89 27.32
C HIS A 41 -8.99 -55.91 27.56
N ARG A 42 -9.12 -55.31 28.75
CA ARG A 42 -10.16 -54.30 29.02
C ARG A 42 -9.83 -52.92 28.45
N ALA A 43 -8.55 -52.61 28.27
CA ALA A 43 -8.12 -51.37 27.63
C ALA A 43 -8.37 -51.39 26.11
N ASP A 44 -8.11 -52.53 25.48
CA ASP A 44 -8.19 -52.70 24.03
C ASP A 44 -9.60 -52.99 23.53
N PHE A 45 -10.37 -53.80 24.27
CA PHE A 45 -11.73 -54.18 23.88
C PHE A 45 -12.78 -53.35 24.61
N LYS A 46 -13.01 -52.14 24.07
CA LYS A 46 -14.10 -51.25 24.51
C LYS A 46 -15.39 -51.59 23.76
N THR A 47 -16.51 -51.56 24.49
CA THR A 47 -17.83 -51.69 23.88
C THR A 47 -18.04 -50.55 22.88
N PRO A 48 -18.41 -50.84 21.61
CA PRO A 48 -18.66 -49.79 20.63
C PRO A 48 -19.81 -48.88 21.10
N PRO A 49 -19.78 -47.58 20.77
CA PRO A 49 -20.85 -46.67 21.13
C PRO A 49 -22.15 -47.17 20.50
N ARG A 50 -23.23 -47.23 21.29
CA ARG A 50 -24.55 -47.56 20.78
C ARG A 50 -25.06 -46.38 19.96
N ILE A 51 -25.19 -46.59 18.65
CA ILE A 51 -25.73 -45.58 17.73
C ILE A 51 -27.25 -45.70 17.77
N SER A 52 -27.91 -44.70 18.35
CA SER A 52 -29.37 -44.60 18.32
C SER A 52 -29.87 -44.41 16.88
N PRO A 53 -31.06 -44.92 16.53
CA PRO A 53 -31.70 -44.60 15.27
C PRO A 53 -31.85 -43.07 15.10
N PRO A 54 -31.76 -42.55 13.87
CA PRO A 54 -31.95 -41.13 13.64
C PRO A 54 -33.34 -40.69 14.10
N GLU A 55 -33.40 -39.64 14.90
CA GLU A 55 -34.66 -39.08 15.44
C GLU A 55 -35.54 -38.45 14.35
N ARG A 56 -34.96 -38.15 13.18
CA ARG A 56 -35.62 -37.45 12.06
C ARG A 56 -35.60 -38.31 10.80
N GLY A 57 -36.66 -38.20 10.00
CA GLY A 57 -36.69 -38.83 8.68
C GLY A 57 -35.73 -38.15 7.70
N LYS A 58 -35.19 -38.94 6.75
CA LYS A 58 -34.21 -38.48 5.74
C LYS A 58 -34.63 -37.22 4.98
N ARG A 59 -35.92 -37.09 4.64
CA ARG A 59 -36.44 -35.90 3.95
C ARG A 59 -36.24 -34.62 4.76
N ARG A 60 -36.51 -34.68 6.07
CA ARG A 60 -36.38 -33.55 6.98
C ARG A 60 -34.92 -33.18 7.16
N GLU A 61 -34.06 -34.18 7.36
CA GLU A 61 -32.61 -33.99 7.49
C GLU A 61 -32.00 -33.31 6.26
N LEU A 62 -32.33 -33.77 5.05
CA LEU A 62 -31.85 -33.16 3.81
C LEU A 62 -32.34 -31.72 3.64
N MET A 63 -33.60 -31.46 3.99
CA MET A 63 -34.17 -30.11 3.92
C MET A 63 -33.49 -29.17 4.91
N GLU A 64 -33.25 -29.61 6.15
CA GLU A 64 -32.52 -28.84 7.16
C GLU A 64 -31.09 -28.54 6.69
N ARG A 65 -30.37 -29.55 6.18
CA ARG A 65 -29.01 -29.37 5.64
C ARG A 65 -28.99 -28.35 4.51
N TYR A 66 -29.92 -28.44 3.57
CA TYR A 66 -30.03 -27.49 2.46
C TYR A 66 -30.29 -26.06 2.95
N LEU A 67 -31.19 -25.90 3.93
CA LEU A 67 -31.46 -24.58 4.52
C LEU A 67 -30.24 -24.00 5.21
N PHE A 68 -29.52 -24.81 6.00
CA PHE A 68 -28.27 -24.39 6.64
C PHE A 68 -27.21 -23.98 5.62
N GLU A 69 -27.02 -24.77 4.57
CA GLU A 69 -26.07 -24.46 3.50
C GLU A 69 -26.44 -23.14 2.81
N LYS A 70 -27.71 -22.96 2.46
CA LYS A 70 -28.20 -21.72 1.84
C LYS A 70 -27.96 -20.51 2.73
N ILE A 71 -28.36 -20.58 4.00
CA ILE A 71 -28.18 -19.48 4.96
C ILE A 71 -26.70 -19.17 5.14
N SER A 72 -25.85 -20.18 5.30
CA SER A 72 -24.40 -19.99 5.44
C SER A 72 -23.79 -19.34 4.19
N SER A 73 -24.26 -19.71 3.00
CA SER A 73 -23.80 -19.12 1.74
C SER A 73 -24.22 -17.65 1.62
N ASP A 74 -25.43 -17.31 2.09
CA ASP A 74 -25.93 -15.95 2.05
C ASP A 74 -25.19 -15.08 3.06
N ILE A 75 -25.00 -15.54 4.30
CA ILE A 75 -24.18 -14.87 5.31
C ILE A 75 -22.76 -14.64 4.77
N ALA A 76 -22.14 -15.66 4.19
CA ALA A 76 -20.80 -15.54 3.65
C ALA A 76 -20.72 -14.48 2.54
N LYS A 77 -21.75 -14.36 1.68
CA LYS A 77 -21.82 -13.32 0.66
C LYS A 77 -22.03 -11.92 1.22
N TYR A 78 -22.67 -11.76 2.37
CA TYR A 78 -22.91 -10.45 2.99
C TYR A 78 -21.72 -10.01 3.86
N GLU A 79 -21.20 -10.89 4.71
CA GLU A 79 -20.11 -10.59 5.64
C GLU A 79 -18.75 -10.54 4.93
N PHE A 80 -18.49 -11.47 4.01
CA PHE A 80 -17.24 -11.51 3.24
C PHE A 80 -17.38 -10.89 1.86
N ARG A 81 -18.27 -9.89 1.68
CA ARG A 81 -18.16 -9.05 0.48
C ARG A 81 -16.72 -8.56 0.42
N PRO A 82 -16.01 -8.75 -0.71
CA PRO A 82 -14.70 -8.15 -0.85
C PRO A 82 -14.90 -6.67 -0.61
N ARG A 83 -14.32 -6.16 0.48
CA ARG A 83 -14.31 -4.73 0.78
C ARG A 83 -13.84 -4.07 -0.50
N SER A 84 -14.57 -3.05 -0.97
CA SER A 84 -14.19 -2.34 -2.19
C SER A 84 -12.69 -2.09 -2.14
N PRO A 85 -11.94 -2.37 -3.22
CA PRO A 85 -10.49 -2.30 -3.19
C PRO A 85 -10.09 -0.97 -2.56
N PRO A 86 -9.18 -0.96 -1.59
CA PRO A 86 -8.79 0.28 -0.94
C PRO A 86 -8.31 1.24 -2.03
N LYS A 87 -8.80 2.48 -1.99
CA LYS A 87 -8.28 3.53 -2.85
C LYS A 87 -6.83 3.77 -2.43
N TYR A 88 -5.89 3.33 -3.26
CA TYR A 88 -4.46 3.50 -3.02
C TYR A 88 -3.96 4.90 -3.41
N LEU A 89 -4.76 5.65 -4.16
CA LEU A 89 -4.44 6.99 -4.63
C LEU A 89 -5.06 8.02 -3.70
N SER A 90 -4.35 9.13 -3.48
CA SER A 90 -4.91 10.30 -2.81
C SER A 90 -5.99 10.95 -3.68
N THR A 91 -6.91 11.68 -3.07
CA THR A 91 -7.88 12.53 -3.80
C THR A 91 -7.18 13.49 -4.75
N THR A 92 -6.01 14.01 -4.36
CA THR A 92 -5.21 14.87 -5.23
C THR A 92 -4.73 14.18 -6.50
N HIS A 93 -4.31 12.92 -6.42
CA HIS A 93 -3.86 12.16 -7.59
C HIS A 93 -5.05 11.73 -8.48
N GLU A 94 -6.25 11.51 -7.92
CA GLU A 94 -7.44 11.22 -8.73
C GLU A 94 -7.96 12.48 -9.46
N GLU A 95 -7.89 13.66 -8.83
CA GLU A 95 -8.54 14.88 -9.32
C GLU A 95 -7.62 15.81 -10.13
N PHE A 96 -6.32 15.85 -9.83
CA PHE A 96 -5.41 16.83 -10.42
C PHE A 96 -4.40 16.25 -11.41
N ASP A 97 -4.10 14.95 -11.33
CA ASP A 97 -3.28 14.30 -12.37
C ASP A 97 -4.16 13.96 -13.57
N VAL A 98 -4.17 14.86 -14.56
CA VAL A 98 -4.80 14.60 -15.85
C VAL A 98 -3.93 13.59 -16.62
N PRO A 99 -4.40 12.35 -16.86
CA PRO A 99 -3.63 11.37 -17.62
C PRO A 99 -3.38 11.90 -19.03
N GLY A 100 -2.11 12.01 -19.42
CA GLY A 100 -1.71 12.55 -20.71
C GLY A 100 -1.46 14.06 -20.75
N PHE A 101 -1.45 14.75 -19.61
CA PHE A 101 -0.85 16.08 -19.53
C PHE A 101 0.67 15.95 -19.57
N ASP A 102 1.21 16.09 -20.77
CA ASP A 102 2.63 16.29 -20.97
C ASP A 102 2.89 17.81 -21.11
N PRO A 103 3.52 18.45 -20.10
CA PRO A 103 3.79 19.88 -20.14
C PRO A 103 4.67 20.26 -21.33
N ASP A 104 5.48 19.33 -21.84
CA ASP A 104 6.48 19.59 -22.87
C ASP A 104 6.02 19.22 -24.28
N ALA A 105 4.91 18.46 -24.42
CA ALA A 105 4.40 17.98 -25.71
C ALA A 105 4.10 19.09 -26.74
N ARG A 106 3.96 20.34 -26.30
CA ARG A 106 3.69 21.50 -27.18
C ARG A 106 4.74 22.60 -27.09
N MET A 107 5.77 22.46 -26.26
CA MET A 107 6.73 23.53 -26.00
C MET A 107 7.96 23.50 -26.90
N GLN A 108 7.93 22.74 -27.99
CA GLN A 108 8.98 22.80 -29.01
C GLN A 108 8.95 24.19 -29.67
N PRO A 109 9.95 25.06 -29.42
CA PRO A 109 9.96 26.37 -30.04
C PRO A 109 10.08 26.18 -31.56
N LYS A 110 9.21 26.85 -32.32
CA LYS A 110 9.19 26.75 -33.80
C LYS A 110 10.46 27.29 -34.45
N PHE A 111 11.21 28.11 -33.74
CA PHE A 111 12.45 28.73 -34.16
C PHE A 111 13.45 28.68 -33.02
N GLU A 112 14.72 28.44 -33.35
CA GLU A 112 15.84 28.51 -32.41
C GLU A 112 16.10 29.98 -32.06
N HIS A 113 15.42 30.49 -31.04
CA HIS A 113 15.68 31.80 -30.48
C HIS A 113 16.70 31.70 -29.36
N SER A 114 17.79 32.47 -29.45
CA SER A 114 18.79 32.53 -28.38
C SER A 114 18.69 33.86 -27.66
N LEU A 115 18.53 33.80 -26.33
CA LEU A 115 18.31 34.94 -25.45
C LEU A 115 19.48 35.94 -25.46
N TYR A 116 20.66 35.51 -25.90
CA TYR A 116 21.88 36.31 -25.92
C TYR A 116 22.27 36.82 -27.31
N SER A 117 21.83 36.15 -28.37
CA SER A 117 22.17 36.51 -29.76
C SER A 117 21.09 37.35 -30.43
N ASP A 118 19.84 37.11 -30.06
CA ASP A 118 18.72 37.71 -30.77
C ASP A 118 18.54 39.17 -30.34
N PRO A 119 18.25 40.08 -31.28
CA PRO A 119 18.01 41.48 -30.95
C PRO A 119 16.78 41.58 -30.05
N ILE A 120 16.88 42.39 -29.00
CA ILE A 120 15.78 42.62 -28.05
C ILE A 120 14.61 43.26 -28.81
N ILE A 121 13.49 42.56 -28.83
CA ILE A 121 12.25 43.06 -29.42
C ILE A 121 11.62 44.02 -28.42
N THR A 122 11.66 45.32 -28.75
CA THR A 122 11.02 46.40 -28.01
C THR A 122 10.10 47.18 -28.95
N TYR A 123 9.19 47.96 -28.37
CA TYR A 123 8.34 48.89 -29.14
C TYR A 123 9.15 49.76 -30.12
N TRP A 124 10.33 50.22 -29.70
CA TRP A 124 11.22 51.06 -30.50
C TRP A 124 11.86 50.28 -31.65
N SER A 125 12.26 49.02 -31.43
CA SER A 125 12.88 48.21 -32.48
C SER A 125 11.91 47.78 -33.57
N GLU A 126 10.63 47.58 -33.23
CA GLU A 126 9.57 47.25 -34.19
C GLU A 126 9.15 48.46 -35.02
N ASN A 127 9.15 49.66 -34.42
CA ASN A 127 8.63 50.87 -35.05
C ASN A 127 9.71 51.82 -35.59
N LYS A 128 10.96 51.37 -35.75
CA LYS A 128 12.11 52.18 -36.21
C LYS A 128 11.80 53.06 -37.44
N GLN A 129 10.99 52.56 -38.37
CA GLN A 129 10.63 53.27 -39.61
C GLN A 129 9.42 54.23 -39.45
N LYS A 130 8.62 54.06 -38.41
CA LYS A 130 7.37 54.80 -38.19
C LYS A 130 7.51 55.92 -37.16
N ILE A 131 8.54 55.89 -36.34
CA ILE A 131 8.77 56.88 -35.28
C ILE A 131 9.39 58.14 -35.88
N HIS A 132 8.81 59.30 -35.56
CA HIS A 132 9.31 60.61 -35.98
C HIS A 132 10.39 61.13 -35.01
N GLY A 133 11.29 62.00 -35.49
CA GLY A 133 12.30 62.67 -34.65
C GLY A 133 13.56 61.84 -34.36
N VAL A 134 13.71 60.68 -35.00
CA VAL A 134 14.92 59.84 -34.89
C VAL A 134 15.64 59.78 -36.24
N THR A 135 16.96 59.73 -36.22
CA THR A 135 17.75 59.55 -37.44
C THR A 135 17.60 58.12 -37.94
N VAL A 136 17.06 57.97 -39.16
CA VAL A 136 16.85 56.65 -39.78
C VAL A 136 18.23 56.03 -40.08
N PRO A 137 18.55 54.86 -39.50
CA PRO A 137 19.79 54.17 -39.81
C PRO A 137 19.76 53.63 -41.25
N GLU A 138 20.90 53.64 -41.94
CA GLU A 138 21.04 53.05 -43.27
C GLU A 138 20.81 51.52 -43.25
N ASN A 139 21.14 50.87 -42.13
CA ASN A 139 20.91 49.44 -41.92
C ASN A 139 19.65 49.20 -41.06
N PRO A 140 18.61 48.51 -41.59
CA PRO A 140 17.36 48.28 -40.87
C PRO A 140 17.55 47.36 -39.64
N THR A 141 18.55 46.48 -39.69
CA THR A 141 18.88 45.51 -38.63
C THR A 141 19.70 46.13 -37.49
N GLY A 142 20.28 47.32 -37.68
CA GLY A 142 21.14 47.98 -36.70
C GLY A 142 20.36 48.60 -35.53
N ASN A 143 20.96 48.64 -34.34
CA ASN A 143 20.39 49.31 -33.16
C ASN A 143 20.31 50.84 -33.36
N PHE A 144 19.57 51.52 -32.48
CA PHE A 144 19.55 52.99 -32.46
C PHE A 144 20.94 53.50 -32.07
N ASN A 145 21.57 54.24 -32.98
CA ASN A 145 22.89 54.82 -32.80
C ASN A 145 22.79 56.35 -32.84
N THR A 146 23.68 57.03 -32.10
CA THR A 146 23.78 58.48 -32.16
C THR A 146 24.39 58.90 -33.50
N SER A 147 23.66 59.68 -34.27
CA SER A 147 24.17 60.30 -35.49
C SER A 147 24.55 61.74 -35.22
N MET A 148 25.82 62.08 -35.43
CA MET A 148 26.32 63.46 -35.34
C MET A 148 26.57 64.08 -36.72
N ARG A 149 26.10 63.45 -37.81
CA ARG A 149 26.37 63.92 -39.19
C ARG A 149 26.02 65.40 -39.39
N PHE A 150 24.91 65.85 -38.82
CA PHE A 150 24.49 67.24 -38.91
C PHE A 150 25.22 68.17 -37.92
N SER A 151 25.39 67.73 -36.67
CA SER A 151 25.90 68.55 -35.56
C SER A 151 27.42 68.58 -35.43
N LYS A 152 28.16 67.79 -36.21
CA LYS A 152 29.63 67.84 -36.24
C LYS A 152 30.12 69.28 -36.54
N PRO A 153 31.07 69.81 -35.76
CA PRO A 153 31.64 71.14 -35.99
C PRO A 153 32.39 71.17 -37.33
N VAL A 154 32.35 72.33 -38.01
CA VAL A 154 32.94 72.52 -39.35
C VAL A 154 34.39 72.03 -39.47
N PRO A 155 35.35 72.32 -38.56
CA PRO A 155 36.73 71.88 -38.73
C PRO A 155 36.90 70.35 -38.79
N GLU A 156 36.03 69.58 -38.13
CA GLU A 156 36.12 68.11 -38.07
C GLU A 156 35.58 67.42 -39.34
N LYS A 157 34.80 68.14 -40.16
CA LYS A 157 34.28 67.63 -41.44
C LYS A 157 35.38 67.52 -42.51
N TRP A 158 36.35 68.43 -42.47
CA TRP A 158 37.36 68.58 -43.52
C TRP A 158 38.42 67.46 -43.48
N ASP A 159 38.64 66.85 -42.32
CA ASP A 159 39.64 65.80 -42.14
C ASP A 159 39.19 64.41 -42.62
N ASN A 160 37.90 64.21 -42.94
CA ASN A 160 37.30 62.88 -43.17
C ASN A 160 36.53 62.70 -44.48
N ASP A 161 36.50 63.70 -45.37
CA ASP A 161 35.81 63.61 -46.66
C ASP A 161 36.83 63.33 -47.80
N PRO A 162 36.83 62.14 -48.44
CA PRO A 162 37.75 61.82 -49.55
C PRO A 162 37.34 62.39 -50.93
N GLU A 163 36.44 63.38 -50.98
CA GLU A 163 35.95 63.99 -52.24
C GLU A 163 36.35 65.47 -52.42
N PHE A 164 37.46 65.89 -51.81
CA PHE A 164 38.26 67.04 -52.27
C PHE A 164 39.76 66.77 -52.20
#